data_AF-A0A8B9WFY2-F1
#
_entry.id   AF-A0A8B9WFY2-F1
#
_cell.length_a   1.000
_cell.length_b   1.000
_cell.length_c   1.000
_cell.angle_alpha   90.00
_cell.angle_beta   90.00
_cell.angle_gamma   90.00
#
_symmetry.space_group_name_H-M   'P 1'
#
loop_
_entity.id
_entity.type
_entity.pdbx_description
1 polymer ?
#
loop_
_entity_poly.entity_id
_entity_poly.type
_entity_poly.pdbx_seq_one_letter_code
_entity_poly.pdbx_strand_id
1 'polypeptide(L)'
;MQQLVRAGARAWLRPRGCRGLSALTEEAVQSAEKPEPLANAGEVAWSPQEGWRLGTLTLTPDFPIIPGPQAPVLRRCELPVPLHRRPVQAWVESLRGYEQERVGLTELHPDVFSTAPRLDILHQVAIWQKNFKRISYAKTKTRAEVRGGGRKPWQQKGSGRARHGSIRSPIWRGGGVAHGPRGPTSYYYMLPMKVRVQGLKVALTVKLAQDDLHIVDSLELPTTDPQYLTELARCRRWGDSVLFVDLEHEDMPQNVVAATSGLKTFNLIPAIGEQRASGQFTSCIFDSVMEWPWAVTALPNTTPSWPSPAWENDVFLKETL
;
A
#
# COMPACT_ATOMS: atom_id res chain seq x y z
N MET A 1 16.60 30.79 14.08
CA MET A 1 15.56 31.66 14.65
C MET A 1 14.32 31.50 13.80
N GLN A 2 13.47 30.54 14.16
CA GLN A 2 12.21 30.78 14.87
C GLN A 2 11.19 31.48 13.97
N GLN A 3 10.45 30.69 13.20
CA GLN A 3 9.04 30.91 12.86
C GLN A 3 8.56 29.78 11.93
N LEU A 4 8.32 28.57 12.47
CA LEU A 4 7.39 27.56 11.92
C LEU A 4 7.30 26.29 12.82
N VAL A 5 7.34 26.45 14.14
CA VAL A 5 7.22 25.35 15.13
C VAL A 5 6.07 25.63 16.12
N ARG A 6 5.02 26.34 15.70
CA ARG A 6 3.88 26.69 16.57
C ARG A 6 2.54 26.48 15.89
N ALA A 7 2.23 25.22 15.60
CA ALA A 7 0.85 24.73 15.49
C ALA A 7 0.88 23.21 15.66
N GLY A 8 0.30 22.69 16.75
CA GLY A 8 0.11 21.25 16.97
C GLY A 8 0.65 20.68 18.28
N ALA A 9 1.41 21.44 19.07
CA ALA A 9 1.79 21.03 20.43
C ALA A 9 0.76 21.54 21.46
N ARG A 10 -0.45 20.94 21.49
CA ARG A 10 -1.43 21.10 22.58
C ARG A 10 -2.55 20.05 22.45
N ALA A 11 -2.23 18.80 22.76
CA ALA A 11 -3.21 17.79 23.18
C ALA A 11 -2.50 16.64 23.91
N TRP A 12 -1.60 16.98 24.84
CA TRP A 12 -1.09 16.04 25.84
C TRP A 12 -1.90 16.25 27.12
N LEU A 13 -3.06 15.61 27.17
CA LEU A 13 -3.78 15.31 28.40
C LEU A 13 -4.07 13.82 28.40
N ARG A 14 -3.77 13.21 29.54
CA ARG A 14 -3.92 11.79 29.87
C ARG A 14 -5.35 11.24 29.63
N PRO A 15 -5.49 9.92 29.55
CA PRO A 15 -6.57 9.23 28.82
C PRO A 15 -7.89 9.16 29.59
N ARG A 16 -8.99 9.14 28.86
CA ARG A 16 -10.28 8.63 29.37
C ARG A 16 -10.44 7.18 28.90
N GLY A 17 -10.63 6.27 29.86
CA GLY A 17 -11.25 4.98 29.61
C GLY A 17 -10.32 3.77 29.48
N CYS A 18 -9.45 3.54 30.46
CA CYS A 18 -9.09 2.16 30.79
C CYS A 18 -10.33 1.52 31.46
N ARG A 19 -11.11 0.73 30.72
CA ARG A 19 -11.94 -0.32 31.34
C ARG A 19 -11.30 -1.65 30.99
N GLY A 20 -10.91 -2.37 32.04
CA GLY A 20 -10.30 -3.68 31.94
C GLY A 20 -11.24 -4.70 31.30
N LEU A 21 -10.63 -5.62 30.58
CA LEU A 21 -11.22 -6.77 29.89
C LEU A 21 -11.86 -7.83 30.83
N SER A 22 -12.18 -7.49 32.07
CA SER A 22 -12.77 -8.42 33.05
C SER A 22 -14.25 -8.15 33.36
N ALA A 23 -14.88 -7.14 32.74
CA ALA A 23 -16.25 -6.72 33.06
C ALA A 23 -17.30 -7.05 31.97
N LEU A 24 -16.88 -7.62 30.83
CA LEU A 24 -17.80 -7.98 29.73
C LEU A 24 -18.19 -9.47 29.73
N THR A 25 -17.62 -10.26 30.63
CA THR A 25 -17.91 -11.70 30.77
C THR A 25 -19.10 -11.99 31.69
N GLU A 26 -19.65 -11.01 32.40
CA GLU A 26 -20.80 -11.21 33.30
C GLU A 26 -22.16 -10.84 32.68
N GLU A 27 -22.23 -10.00 31.65
CA GLU A 27 -23.53 -9.65 31.02
C GLU A 27 -24.01 -10.66 29.98
N ALA A 28 -23.18 -11.62 29.54
CA ALA A 28 -23.56 -12.61 28.54
C ALA A 28 -24.15 -13.91 29.11
N VAL A 29 -24.14 -14.10 30.44
CA VAL A 29 -24.54 -15.37 31.09
C VAL A 29 -25.97 -15.31 31.68
N GLN A 30 -26.61 -14.14 31.78
CA GLN A 30 -27.91 -13.99 32.44
C GLN A 30 -29.18 -14.21 31.58
N SER A 31 -29.07 -14.50 30.28
CA SER A 31 -30.25 -14.58 29.40
C SER A 31 -30.75 -16.00 29.09
N ALA A 32 -30.29 -17.02 29.83
CA ALA A 32 -30.71 -18.40 29.61
C ALA A 32 -31.26 -19.04 30.90
N GLU A 33 -32.53 -18.77 31.25
CA GLU A 33 -33.32 -19.70 32.09
C GLU A 33 -34.81 -19.32 32.15
N LYS A 34 -35.67 -20.07 31.44
CA LYS A 34 -36.81 -20.87 31.97
C LYS A 34 -37.78 -21.30 30.85
N PRO A 35 -38.21 -22.58 30.82
CA PRO A 35 -39.39 -23.01 30.06
C PRO A 35 -40.64 -22.92 30.95
N GLU A 36 -41.75 -22.38 30.42
CA GLU A 36 -43.07 -22.47 31.03
C GLU A 36 -43.91 -23.61 30.42
N PRO A 37 -44.75 -24.31 31.21
CA PRO A 37 -45.39 -25.56 30.80
C PRO A 37 -46.77 -25.36 30.15
N LEU A 38 -47.16 -26.43 29.45
CA LEU A 38 -48.39 -26.65 28.68
C LEU A 38 -49.70 -26.34 29.42
N ALA A 39 -50.62 -25.66 28.74
CA ALA A 39 -52.06 -25.83 28.91
C ALA A 39 -52.81 -25.38 27.65
N ASN A 40 -53.36 -26.34 26.90
CA ASN A 40 -54.73 -26.26 26.41
C ASN A 40 -55.14 -27.62 25.84
N ALA A 41 -55.93 -28.33 26.64
CA ALA A 41 -56.73 -29.45 26.22
C ALA A 41 -57.87 -28.92 25.35
N GLY A 42 -57.82 -29.25 24.06
CA GLY A 42 -58.97 -29.16 23.16
C GLY A 42 -59.37 -30.59 22.79
N GLU A 43 -60.52 -31.02 23.30
CA GLU A 43 -61.18 -32.26 22.97
C GLU A 43 -61.37 -32.39 21.45
N VAL A 44 -60.88 -33.49 20.87
CA VAL A 44 -61.35 -33.97 19.57
C VAL A 44 -61.73 -35.44 19.72
N ALA A 45 -63.02 -35.69 19.53
CA ALA A 45 -63.68 -36.96 19.69
C ALA A 45 -63.08 -38.05 18.77
N TRP A 46 -62.88 -39.23 19.35
CA TRP A 46 -62.58 -40.45 18.60
C TRP A 46 -63.86 -41.01 17.98
N SER A 47 -63.89 -41.07 16.64
CA SER A 47 -64.79 -41.94 15.90
C SER A 47 -63.98 -43.11 15.37
N PRO A 48 -64.24 -44.36 15.81
CA PRO A 48 -63.68 -45.52 15.14
C PRO A 48 -64.58 -45.83 13.95
N GLN A 49 -64.01 -45.99 12.75
CA GLN A 49 -64.33 -46.97 11.69
C GLN A 49 -63.67 -46.52 10.38
N GLU A 50 -63.34 -47.51 9.55
CA GLU A 50 -62.80 -47.44 8.18
C GLU A 50 -61.27 -47.48 8.02
N GLY A 51 -60.84 -48.58 7.42
CA GLY A 51 -59.46 -48.92 7.19
C GLY A 51 -58.91 -48.55 5.80
N TRP A 52 -57.62 -48.84 5.70
CA TRP A 52 -56.79 -49.04 4.50
C TRP A 52 -56.64 -47.85 3.54
N ARG A 53 -55.45 -47.26 3.55
CA ARG A 53 -54.64 -47.07 2.33
C ARG A 53 -53.18 -46.81 2.69
N LEU A 54 -52.30 -47.65 2.13
CA LEU A 54 -50.86 -47.43 2.09
C LEU A 54 -50.58 -46.14 1.32
N GLY A 55 -50.19 -45.09 2.03
CA GLY A 55 -49.59 -43.89 1.46
C GLY A 55 -48.19 -43.73 2.03
N THR A 56 -47.19 -44.21 1.31
CA THR A 56 -45.79 -43.83 1.54
C THR A 56 -45.62 -42.35 1.22
N LEU A 57 -45.78 -41.51 2.24
CA LEU A 57 -45.38 -40.10 2.18
C LEU A 57 -43.88 -40.04 2.38
N THR A 58 -43.12 -39.99 1.28
CA THR A 58 -41.73 -39.53 1.32
C THR A 58 -41.75 -38.02 1.58
N LEU A 59 -41.78 -37.64 2.85
CA LEU A 59 -41.44 -36.29 3.27
C LEU A 59 -39.92 -36.16 3.10
N THR A 60 -39.46 -35.55 2.01
CA THR A 60 -38.14 -34.92 2.00
C THR A 60 -38.29 -33.64 2.79
N PRO A 61 -37.64 -33.51 3.97
CA PRO A 61 -37.52 -32.20 4.56
C PRO A 61 -36.41 -31.48 3.78
N ASP A 62 -36.79 -30.76 2.74
CA ASP A 62 -35.95 -29.73 2.15
C ASP A 62 -35.88 -28.58 3.16
N PHE A 63 -35.14 -28.79 4.26
CA PHE A 63 -34.71 -27.71 5.11
C PHE A 63 -33.75 -26.85 4.29
N PRO A 64 -33.98 -25.52 4.18
CA PRO A 64 -32.98 -24.65 3.59
C PRO A 64 -31.70 -24.83 4.40
N ILE A 65 -30.63 -25.21 3.73
CA ILE A 65 -29.28 -25.25 4.30
C ILE A 65 -28.97 -23.82 4.72
N ILE A 66 -29.19 -23.50 6.00
CA ILE A 66 -28.71 -22.26 6.58
C ILE A 66 -27.18 -22.35 6.46
N PRO A 67 -26.51 -21.47 5.68
CA PRO A 67 -25.06 -21.49 5.63
C PRO A 67 -24.59 -21.25 7.06
N GLY A 68 -23.93 -22.26 7.64
CA GLY A 68 -23.38 -22.16 8.98
C GLY A 68 -22.41 -20.96 9.09
N PRO A 69 -22.15 -20.47 10.31
CA PRO A 69 -21.17 -19.40 10.50
C PRO A 69 -19.85 -19.78 9.84
N GLN A 70 -19.34 -18.92 8.96
CA GLN A 70 -18.09 -19.16 8.26
C GLN A 70 -16.96 -19.32 9.28
N ALA A 71 -16.10 -20.32 9.07
CA ALA A 71 -14.98 -20.59 9.96
C ALA A 71 -14.00 -19.40 9.94
N PRO A 72 -13.45 -18.98 11.10
CA PRO A 72 -12.52 -17.86 11.16
C PRO A 72 -11.21 -18.22 10.44
N VAL A 73 -10.71 -17.28 9.64
CA VAL A 73 -9.44 -17.45 8.92
C VAL A 73 -8.29 -17.20 9.89
N LEU A 74 -7.55 -18.25 10.26
CA LEU A 74 -6.38 -18.15 11.13
C LEU A 74 -5.12 -18.47 10.35
N ARG A 75 -4.18 -17.52 10.27
CA ARG A 75 -2.88 -17.71 9.62
C ARG A 75 -1.76 -17.64 10.65
N ARG A 76 -0.88 -18.64 10.64
CA ARG A 76 0.32 -18.70 11.47
C ARG A 76 1.55 -18.31 10.65
N CYS A 77 2.58 -17.80 11.32
CA CYS A 77 3.88 -17.60 10.71
C CYS A 77 4.48 -18.94 10.27
N GLU A 78 4.86 -19.06 9.00
CA GLU A 78 5.53 -20.27 8.48
C GLU A 78 7.03 -20.27 8.80
N LEU A 79 7.63 -19.07 8.88
CA LEU A 79 9.05 -18.89 9.15
C LEU A 79 9.35 -18.98 10.66
N PRO A 80 10.52 -19.54 11.05
CA PRO A 80 10.88 -19.68 12.45
C PRO A 80 11.10 -18.31 13.09
N VAL A 81 10.32 -18.02 14.14
CA VAL A 81 10.41 -16.80 14.93
C VAL A 81 11.53 -16.94 15.98
N PRO A 82 12.34 -15.90 16.23
CA PRO A 82 13.38 -15.95 17.25
C PRO A 82 12.80 -16.12 18.67
N LEU A 83 13.42 -16.96 19.49
CA LEU A 83 12.92 -17.38 20.82
C LEU A 83 12.56 -16.24 21.78
N HIS A 84 13.25 -15.10 21.67
CA HIS A 84 13.07 -13.95 22.57
C HIS A 84 11.99 -12.96 22.09
N ARG A 85 11.41 -13.18 20.89
CA ARG A 85 10.33 -12.34 20.35
C ARG A 85 9.09 -13.17 20.10
N ARG A 86 7.94 -12.53 20.20
CA ARG A 86 6.64 -13.12 19.83
C ARG A 86 6.17 -12.50 18.51
N PRO A 87 5.42 -13.24 17.68
CA PRO A 87 4.81 -12.67 16.48
C PRO A 87 3.81 -11.58 16.85
N VAL A 88 3.64 -10.62 15.94
CA VAL A 88 2.61 -9.58 16.05
C VAL A 88 1.33 -10.12 15.45
N GLN A 89 0.17 -9.68 15.94
CA GLN A 89 -1.12 -10.10 15.40
C GLN A 89 -1.80 -8.93 14.69
N ALA A 90 -2.51 -9.22 13.60
CA ALA A 90 -3.33 -8.26 12.88
C ALA A 90 -4.64 -8.90 12.43
N TRP A 91 -5.69 -8.09 12.33
CA TRP A 91 -7.00 -8.53 11.85
C TRP A 91 -6.95 -8.80 10.35
N VAL A 92 -7.69 -9.84 9.93
CA VAL A 92 -7.93 -10.13 8.52
C VAL A 92 -9.33 -9.65 8.17
N GLU A 93 -9.41 -8.77 7.19
CA GLU A 93 -10.66 -8.21 6.68
C GLU A 93 -11.03 -8.82 5.32
N SER A 94 -12.28 -8.64 4.90
CA SER A 94 -12.76 -9.02 3.56
C SER A 94 -13.30 -7.80 2.84
N LEU A 95 -13.15 -7.70 1.50
CA LEU A 95 -13.71 -6.60 0.72
C LEU A 95 -15.14 -6.84 0.22
N ARG A 96 -15.73 -7.99 0.53
CA ARG A 96 -17.03 -8.41 -0.03
C ARG A 96 -18.23 -7.67 0.56
N GLY A 97 -18.11 -7.14 1.77
CA GLY A 97 -19.20 -6.48 2.48
C GLY A 97 -18.75 -5.21 3.21
N TYR A 98 -19.67 -4.28 3.42
CA TYR A 98 -19.37 -3.02 4.14
C TYR A 98 -19.04 -3.24 5.62
N GLU A 99 -19.76 -4.16 6.29
CA GLU A 99 -19.68 -4.38 7.74
C GLU A 99 -18.76 -5.56 8.16
N GLN A 100 -18.27 -6.34 7.19
CA GLN A 100 -17.40 -7.50 7.47
C GLN A 100 -15.94 -7.05 7.70
N GLU A 101 -15.71 -6.39 8.84
CA GLU A 101 -14.39 -5.89 9.23
C GLU A 101 -13.46 -7.02 9.71
N ARG A 102 -13.97 -8.02 10.45
CA ARG A 102 -13.11 -9.01 11.15
C ARG A 102 -13.49 -10.44 10.78
N VAL A 103 -12.86 -10.95 9.74
CA VAL A 103 -13.03 -12.32 9.24
C VAL A 103 -12.08 -13.29 9.95
N GLY A 104 -10.92 -12.81 10.38
CA GLY A 104 -9.88 -13.68 10.90
C GLY A 104 -8.76 -12.95 11.63
N LEU A 105 -7.75 -13.70 12.03
CA LEU A 105 -6.55 -13.20 12.72
C LEU A 105 -5.30 -13.82 12.09
N THR A 106 -4.34 -12.96 11.78
CA THR A 106 -3.06 -13.32 11.16
C THR A 106 -1.91 -13.03 12.12
N GLU A 107 -1.00 -14.00 12.24
CA GLU A 107 0.29 -13.83 12.91
C GLU A 107 1.36 -13.35 11.92
N LEU A 108 2.04 -12.27 12.27
CA LEU A 108 3.05 -11.56 11.50
C LEU A 108 4.45 -11.74 12.10
N HIS A 109 5.44 -11.95 11.24
CA HIS A 109 6.82 -12.14 11.67
C HIS A 109 7.38 -10.85 12.31
N PRO A 110 7.94 -10.90 13.53
CA PRO A 110 8.34 -9.70 14.27
C PRO A 110 9.54 -8.98 13.62
N ASP A 111 10.43 -9.67 12.93
CA ASP A 111 11.58 -9.01 12.27
C ASP A 111 11.24 -8.30 10.95
N VAL A 112 9.98 -8.37 10.51
CA VAL A 112 9.48 -7.63 9.35
C VAL A 112 8.55 -6.51 9.83
N PHE A 113 7.60 -6.84 10.69
CA PHE A 113 6.54 -5.94 11.12
C PHE A 113 6.75 -5.28 12.50
N SER A 114 7.78 -5.70 13.26
CA SER A 114 8.13 -5.16 14.58
C SER A 114 9.62 -4.80 14.66
N THR A 115 10.12 -4.14 13.62
CA THR A 115 11.49 -3.60 13.61
C THR A 115 11.55 -2.25 14.32
N ALA A 116 12.69 -1.89 14.92
CA ALA A 116 12.86 -0.56 15.51
C ALA A 116 12.60 0.55 14.45
N PRO A 117 11.75 1.55 14.75
CA PRO A 117 11.35 2.57 13.77
C PRO A 117 12.51 3.54 13.47
N ARG A 118 13.21 3.29 12.36
CA ARG A 118 14.38 4.05 11.89
C ARG A 118 14.01 5.01 10.75
N LEU A 119 13.54 6.21 11.13
CA LEU A 119 13.11 7.25 10.18
C LEU A 119 14.27 7.78 9.30
N ASP A 120 15.51 7.66 9.78
CA ASP A 120 16.73 8.00 9.03
C ASP A 120 16.87 7.15 7.76
N ILE A 121 16.67 5.83 7.86
CA ILE A 121 16.75 4.90 6.73
C ILE A 121 15.59 5.15 5.76
N LEU A 122 14.37 5.39 6.27
CA LEU A 122 13.23 5.72 5.43
C LEU A 122 13.51 6.95 4.57
N HIS A 123 14.02 8.01 5.17
CA HIS A 123 14.38 9.24 4.46
C HIS A 123 15.47 9.00 3.40
N GLN A 124 16.51 8.22 3.72
CA GLN A 124 17.56 7.88 2.76
C GLN A 124 17.02 7.11 1.55
N VAL A 125 16.17 6.10 1.78
CA VAL A 125 15.57 5.30 0.70
C VAL A 125 14.62 6.15 -0.15
N ALA A 126 13.83 7.04 0.46
CA ALA A 126 12.93 7.95 -0.27
C ALA A 126 13.70 8.93 -1.16
N ILE A 127 14.77 9.55 -0.63
CA ILE A 127 15.64 10.43 -1.43
C ILE A 127 16.32 9.67 -2.56
N TRP A 128 16.81 8.45 -2.27
CA TRP A 128 17.40 7.59 -3.28
C TRP A 128 16.42 7.32 -4.41
N GLN A 129 15.20 6.88 -4.11
CA GLN A 129 14.15 6.60 -5.08
C GLN A 129 13.85 7.79 -5.99
N LYS A 130 13.83 9.01 -5.43
CA LYS A 130 13.61 10.25 -6.18
C LYS A 130 14.78 10.59 -7.11
N ASN A 131 16.01 10.35 -6.67
CA ASN A 131 17.20 10.80 -7.40
C ASN A 131 17.74 9.78 -8.41
N PHE A 132 17.64 8.48 -8.16
CA PHE A 132 18.25 7.48 -9.04
C PHE A 132 17.65 7.46 -10.45
N LYS A 133 16.35 7.74 -10.58
CA LYS A 133 15.61 7.85 -11.85
C LYS A 133 15.82 9.20 -12.55
N ARG A 134 16.45 10.18 -11.88
CA ARG A 134 16.50 11.56 -12.34
C ARG A 134 17.63 11.77 -13.35
N ILE A 135 17.25 12.25 -14.53
CA ILE A 135 18.18 12.72 -15.57
C ILE A 135 17.87 14.20 -15.86
N SER A 136 18.86 15.07 -15.74
CA SER A 136 18.71 16.48 -16.07
C SER A 136 19.24 16.76 -17.48
N TYR A 137 18.37 17.22 -18.37
CA TYR A 137 18.70 17.59 -19.76
C TYR A 137 19.09 19.06 -19.92
N ALA A 138 19.15 19.84 -18.83
CA ALA A 138 19.51 21.24 -18.89
C ALA A 138 20.94 21.41 -19.41
N LYS A 139 21.12 22.19 -20.48
CA LYS A 139 22.45 22.47 -21.06
C LYS A 139 22.55 23.94 -21.43
N THR A 140 23.61 24.58 -20.95
CA THR A 140 23.97 25.94 -21.33
C THR A 140 25.18 25.94 -22.25
N LYS A 141 25.23 26.90 -23.18
CA LYS A 141 26.36 27.06 -24.09
C LYS A 141 27.50 27.77 -23.37
N THR A 142 28.67 27.15 -23.35
CA THR A 142 29.91 27.80 -22.88
C THR A 142 30.36 28.85 -23.88
N ARG A 143 31.27 29.74 -23.48
CA ARG A 143 31.85 30.76 -24.38
C ARG A 143 32.47 30.20 -25.67
N ALA A 144 32.86 28.92 -25.67
CA ALA A 144 33.43 28.23 -26.83
C ALA A 144 32.35 27.66 -27.77
N GLU A 145 31.17 27.34 -27.24
CA GLU A 145 30.04 26.78 -28.00
C GLU A 145 29.13 27.87 -28.61
N VAL A 146 29.21 29.10 -28.10
CA VAL A 146 28.47 30.24 -28.64
C VAL A 146 29.10 30.70 -29.96
N ARG A 147 28.28 30.82 -31.02
CA ARG A 147 28.72 31.17 -32.38
C ARG A 147 29.49 32.50 -32.44
N GLY A 148 30.68 32.50 -33.04
CA GLY A 148 31.52 33.69 -33.28
C GLY A 148 32.58 33.91 -32.20
N GLY A 149 33.10 35.15 -32.08
CA GLY A 149 34.04 35.51 -31.01
C GLY A 149 35.51 35.12 -31.20
N GLY A 150 35.92 34.75 -32.41
CA GLY A 150 37.32 34.42 -32.75
C GLY A 150 38.23 35.65 -32.98
N ARG A 151 37.67 36.83 -33.25
CA ARG A 151 38.43 38.08 -33.43
C ARG A 151 38.45 38.89 -32.13
N LYS A 152 39.62 39.42 -31.77
CA LYS A 152 39.77 40.35 -30.65
C LYS A 152 39.04 41.68 -30.93
N PRO A 153 38.21 42.19 -30.00
CA PRO A 153 37.41 43.40 -30.23
C PRO A 153 38.23 44.66 -30.54
N TRP A 154 39.33 44.86 -29.81
CA TRP A 154 40.28 45.98 -29.99
C TRP A 154 41.68 45.61 -29.52
N GLN A 155 42.67 46.45 -29.85
CA GLN A 155 44.06 46.28 -29.45
C GLN A 155 44.23 46.28 -27.92
N GLN A 156 45.29 45.65 -27.41
CA GLN A 156 45.50 45.48 -25.96
C GLN A 156 45.69 46.80 -25.20
N LYS A 157 46.22 47.83 -25.87
CA LYS A 157 46.55 49.15 -25.35
C LYS A 157 46.14 50.21 -26.38
N GLY A 158 46.01 51.46 -25.96
CA GLY A 158 45.72 52.62 -26.83
C GLY A 158 44.25 53.01 -26.96
N SER A 159 43.29 52.14 -26.63
CA SER A 159 41.86 52.43 -26.81
C SER A 159 41.17 53.11 -25.62
N GLY A 160 41.82 53.19 -24.44
CA GLY A 160 41.21 53.70 -23.21
C GLY A 160 40.08 52.85 -22.61
N ARG A 161 39.71 51.73 -23.24
CA ARG A 161 38.63 50.82 -22.82
C ARG A 161 39.16 49.65 -21.98
N ALA A 162 38.27 48.97 -21.26
CA ALA A 162 38.59 47.73 -20.58
C ALA A 162 39.18 46.67 -21.55
N ARG A 163 40.06 45.79 -21.05
CA ARG A 163 40.73 44.79 -21.89
C ARG A 163 39.83 43.57 -22.09
N HIS A 164 39.56 43.22 -23.35
CA HIS A 164 38.79 42.02 -23.68
C HIS A 164 39.46 41.16 -24.75
N GLY A 165 39.36 39.84 -24.59
CA GLY A 165 39.88 38.86 -25.55
C GLY A 165 38.86 38.41 -26.58
N SER A 166 37.57 38.37 -26.23
CA SER A 166 36.48 37.90 -27.11
C SER A 166 35.16 38.55 -26.70
N ILE A 167 34.28 38.80 -27.67
CA ILE A 167 32.90 39.27 -27.44
C ILE A 167 31.97 38.19 -26.84
N ARG A 168 32.42 36.92 -26.80
CA ARG A 168 31.62 35.80 -26.27
C ARG A 168 31.94 35.44 -24.82
N SER A 169 32.76 36.25 -24.13
CA SER A 169 33.02 35.99 -22.72
C SER A 169 31.76 36.25 -21.86
N PRO A 170 31.64 35.63 -20.67
CA PRO A 170 30.45 35.73 -19.83
C PRO A 170 30.09 37.16 -19.38
N ILE A 171 31.05 38.09 -19.44
CA ILE A 171 30.87 39.50 -19.09
C ILE A 171 30.05 40.23 -20.16
N TRP A 172 30.09 39.77 -21.41
CA TRP A 172 29.39 40.39 -22.53
C TRP A 172 27.94 39.90 -22.64
N ARG A 173 27.04 40.82 -23.04
CA ARG A 173 25.67 40.46 -23.43
C ARG A 173 25.68 39.50 -24.62
N GLY A 174 24.98 38.37 -24.50
CA GLY A 174 25.01 37.31 -25.52
C GLY A 174 26.33 36.53 -25.58
N GLY A 175 27.15 36.62 -24.52
CA GLY A 175 28.27 35.71 -24.27
C GLY A 175 27.81 34.36 -23.71
N GLY A 176 28.76 33.43 -23.57
CA GLY A 176 28.48 32.12 -22.97
C GLY A 176 28.32 32.19 -21.45
N VAL A 177 27.62 31.20 -20.88
CA VAL A 177 27.47 31.07 -19.42
C VAL A 177 28.75 30.46 -18.83
N ALA A 178 29.26 31.05 -17.73
CA ALA A 178 30.47 30.57 -17.07
C ALA A 178 30.22 29.27 -16.29
N HIS A 179 29.32 29.33 -15.30
CA HIS A 179 28.87 28.19 -14.51
C HIS A 179 27.39 27.98 -14.73
N GLY A 180 27.06 27.09 -15.65
CA GLY A 180 25.69 26.68 -15.93
C GLY A 180 25.62 25.17 -16.06
N PRO A 181 24.42 24.60 -16.12
CA PRO A 181 24.24 23.16 -16.26
C PRO A 181 24.91 22.67 -17.55
N ARG A 182 25.68 21.59 -17.43
CA ARG A 182 26.33 20.87 -18.52
C ARG A 182 25.59 19.54 -18.66
N GLY A 183 24.53 19.55 -19.46
CA GLY A 183 23.66 18.36 -19.61
C GLY A 183 24.35 17.20 -20.31
N PRO A 184 23.68 16.07 -20.54
CA PRO A 184 22.74 15.47 -19.60
C PRO A 184 23.50 15.01 -18.34
N THR A 185 22.99 15.34 -17.15
CA THR A 185 23.58 14.94 -15.87
C THR A 185 22.70 13.88 -15.22
N SER A 186 23.26 12.70 -14.94
CA SER A 186 22.61 11.64 -14.17
C SER A 186 22.88 11.84 -12.67
N TYR A 187 21.87 11.56 -11.85
CA TYR A 187 21.97 11.54 -10.38
C TYR A 187 21.94 10.10 -9.85
N TYR A 188 22.41 9.16 -10.67
CA TYR A 188 22.35 7.74 -10.38
C TYR A 188 23.36 7.35 -9.29
N TYR A 189 22.88 6.62 -8.28
CA TYR A 189 23.70 5.94 -7.29
C TYR A 189 22.90 4.77 -6.72
N MET A 190 23.59 3.75 -6.22
CA MET A 190 22.96 2.54 -5.66
C MET A 190 23.16 2.48 -4.15
N LEU A 191 22.07 2.24 -3.42
CA LEU A 191 22.12 1.91 -2.00
C LEU A 191 22.45 0.42 -1.81
N PRO A 192 23.20 0.07 -0.74
CA PRO A 192 23.38 -1.32 -0.35
C PRO A 192 22.03 -2.03 -0.20
N MET A 193 21.95 -3.27 -0.67
CA MET A 193 20.70 -4.05 -0.66
C MET A 193 20.08 -4.14 0.74
N LYS A 194 20.90 -4.39 1.77
CA LYS A 194 20.44 -4.50 3.16
C LYS A 194 19.77 -3.21 3.66
N VAL A 195 20.23 -2.04 3.22
CA VAL A 195 19.63 -0.75 3.59
C VAL A 195 18.27 -0.57 2.92
N ARG A 196 18.13 -0.98 1.64
CA ARG A 196 16.85 -0.94 0.93
C ARG A 196 15.81 -1.86 1.58
N VAL A 197 16.21 -3.10 1.89
CA VAL A 197 15.37 -4.08 2.58
C VAL A 197 14.98 -3.60 3.99
N GLN A 198 15.93 -3.03 4.73
CA GLN A 198 15.63 -2.46 6.05
C GLN A 198 14.66 -1.30 5.96
N GLY A 199 14.78 -0.43 4.95
CA GLY A 199 13.81 0.64 4.69
C GLY A 199 12.40 0.11 4.48
N LEU A 200 12.23 -0.97 3.72
CA LEU A 200 10.94 -1.61 3.53
C LEU A 200 10.36 -2.15 4.85
N LYS A 201 11.16 -2.87 5.65
CA LYS A 201 10.73 -3.38 6.97
C LYS A 201 10.28 -2.27 7.91
N VAL A 202 11.03 -1.17 7.95
CA VAL A 202 10.68 0.00 8.77
C VAL A 202 9.39 0.64 8.28
N ALA A 203 9.17 0.72 6.96
CA ALA A 203 7.94 1.26 6.39
C ALA A 203 6.71 0.43 6.81
N LEU A 204 6.79 -0.89 6.67
CA LEU A 204 5.74 -1.82 7.10
C LEU A 204 5.49 -1.73 8.61
N THR A 205 6.55 -1.67 9.41
CA THR A 205 6.43 -1.54 10.87
C THR A 205 5.75 -0.23 11.28
N VAL A 206 6.12 0.89 10.64
CA VAL A 206 5.52 2.20 10.93
C VAL A 206 4.04 2.20 10.56
N LYS A 207 3.69 1.62 9.40
CA LYS A 207 2.28 1.53 8.96
C LYS A 207 1.44 0.67 9.88
N LEU A 208 1.96 -0.48 10.32
CA LEU A 208 1.27 -1.32 11.30
C LEU A 208 1.13 -0.62 12.66
N ALA A 209 2.16 0.07 13.14
CA ALA A 209 2.12 0.77 14.42
C ALA A 209 1.23 2.01 14.43
N GLN A 210 0.85 2.52 13.25
CA GLN A 210 -0.07 3.64 13.06
C GLN A 210 -1.52 3.21 12.83
N ASP A 211 -1.80 1.90 12.81
CA ASP A 211 -3.09 1.31 12.44
C ASP A 211 -3.54 1.61 10.99
N ASP A 212 -2.58 1.93 10.11
CA ASP A 212 -2.81 2.27 8.68
C ASP A 212 -2.64 1.05 7.74
N LEU A 213 -2.31 -0.12 8.30
CA LEU A 213 -2.08 -1.36 7.56
C LEU A 213 -3.24 -2.33 7.80
N HIS A 214 -3.98 -2.61 6.74
CA HIS A 214 -5.09 -3.56 6.74
C HIS A 214 -4.71 -4.80 5.94
N ILE A 215 -4.94 -5.98 6.52
CA ILE A 215 -4.67 -7.26 5.87
C ILE A 215 -5.97 -7.81 5.34
N VAL A 216 -5.98 -8.23 4.07
CA VAL A 216 -7.17 -8.74 3.41
C VAL A 216 -6.92 -10.14 2.87
N ASP A 217 -7.90 -11.02 3.08
CA ASP A 217 -7.81 -12.42 2.63
C ASP A 217 -7.92 -12.53 1.10
N SER A 218 -8.87 -11.84 0.50
CA SER A 218 -9.05 -11.78 -0.96
C SER A 218 -9.49 -10.39 -1.40
N LEU A 219 -8.93 -9.88 -2.50
CA LEU A 219 -9.36 -8.59 -3.04
C LEU A 219 -10.69 -8.67 -3.80
N GLU A 220 -11.39 -9.80 -3.83
CA GLU A 220 -12.61 -9.93 -4.64
C GLU A 220 -13.71 -8.96 -4.20
N LEU A 221 -14.16 -8.12 -5.14
CA LEU A 221 -15.27 -7.21 -4.96
C LEU A 221 -16.57 -7.81 -5.51
N PRO A 222 -17.73 -7.55 -4.87
CA PRO A 222 -19.03 -8.03 -5.34
C PRO A 222 -19.50 -7.27 -6.59
N THR A 223 -18.96 -6.07 -6.82
CA THR A 223 -19.40 -5.17 -7.88
C THR A 223 -18.18 -4.49 -8.51
N THR A 224 -18.30 -4.13 -9.78
CA THR A 224 -17.26 -3.45 -10.58
C THR A 224 -17.26 -1.93 -10.37
N ASP A 225 -18.22 -1.40 -9.61
CA ASP A 225 -18.46 0.04 -9.50
C ASP A 225 -17.42 0.72 -8.59
N PRO A 226 -16.79 1.82 -9.04
CA PRO A 226 -15.80 2.55 -8.23
C PRO A 226 -16.42 3.24 -7.00
N GLN A 227 -17.73 3.49 -7.03
CA GLN A 227 -18.47 4.07 -5.92
C GLN A 227 -18.48 3.13 -4.71
N TYR A 228 -18.68 1.83 -4.93
CA TYR A 228 -18.64 0.81 -3.89
C TYR A 228 -17.34 0.88 -3.08
N LEU A 229 -16.20 0.96 -3.77
CA LEU A 229 -14.87 1.00 -3.16
C LEU A 229 -14.67 2.31 -2.36
N THR A 230 -15.14 3.43 -2.90
CA THR A 230 -15.08 4.74 -2.22
C THR A 230 -15.95 4.76 -0.95
N GLU A 231 -17.15 4.18 -1.01
CA GLU A 231 -18.05 4.06 0.13
C GLU A 231 -17.48 3.11 1.18
N LEU A 232 -16.91 1.98 0.76
CA LEU A 232 -16.25 1.01 1.64
C LEU A 232 -15.10 1.67 2.42
N ALA A 233 -14.23 2.42 1.74
CA ALA A 233 -13.13 3.15 2.38
C ALA A 233 -13.64 4.20 3.39
N ARG A 234 -14.75 4.88 3.09
CA ARG A 234 -15.39 5.84 4.02
C ARG A 234 -15.99 5.16 5.24
N CYS A 235 -16.67 4.03 5.05
CA CYS A 235 -17.26 3.25 6.14
C CYS A 235 -16.19 2.73 7.10
N ARG A 236 -15.07 2.23 6.57
CA ARG A 236 -13.94 1.70 7.35
C ARG A 236 -12.95 2.74 7.85
N ARG A 237 -13.07 3.98 7.36
CA ARG A 237 -12.22 5.12 7.70
C ARG A 237 -10.75 4.94 7.30
N TRP A 238 -10.52 4.34 6.13
CA TRP A 238 -9.21 4.15 5.51
C TRP A 238 -8.52 5.45 5.01
N GLY A 239 -9.15 6.59 5.25
CA GLY A 239 -8.67 7.88 4.73
C GLY A 239 -8.95 8.07 3.23
N ASP A 240 -8.24 9.05 2.64
CA ASP A 240 -8.54 9.57 1.30
C ASP A 240 -7.87 8.78 0.16
N SER A 241 -6.74 8.13 0.44
CA SER A 241 -5.92 7.45 -0.55
C SER A 241 -5.47 6.10 -0.05
N VAL A 242 -5.64 5.07 -0.87
CA VAL A 242 -5.42 3.67 -0.46
C VAL A 242 -4.65 2.94 -1.55
N LEU A 243 -3.67 2.14 -1.13
CA LEU A 243 -2.86 1.31 -2.01
C LEU A 243 -3.17 -0.16 -1.75
N PHE A 244 -3.69 -0.83 -2.78
CA PHE A 244 -3.88 -2.27 -2.83
C PHE A 244 -2.63 -2.95 -3.38
N VAL A 245 -2.16 -3.95 -2.66
CA VAL A 245 -1.02 -4.80 -3.05
C VAL A 245 -1.50 -6.24 -3.17
N ASP A 246 -1.44 -6.78 -4.38
CA ASP A 246 -1.80 -8.17 -4.70
C ASP A 246 -0.54 -9.00 -5.00
N LEU A 247 -0.61 -10.33 -4.92
CA LEU A 247 0.53 -11.21 -5.12
C LEU A 247 1.03 -11.22 -6.57
N GLU A 248 0.13 -11.47 -7.52
CA GLU A 248 0.47 -11.67 -8.94
C GLU A 248 -0.32 -10.72 -9.83
N HIS A 249 0.22 -10.38 -11.00
CA HIS A 249 -0.48 -9.52 -11.96
C HIS A 249 -1.53 -10.30 -12.77
N GLU A 250 -1.29 -11.59 -13.02
CA GLU A 250 -2.17 -12.42 -13.85
C GLU A 250 -3.42 -12.87 -13.10
N ASP A 251 -3.32 -13.09 -11.78
CA ASP A 251 -4.43 -13.55 -10.92
C ASP A 251 -5.29 -12.41 -10.35
N MET A 252 -5.13 -11.17 -10.84
CA MET A 252 -5.90 -10.03 -10.32
C MET A 252 -7.39 -10.15 -10.68
N PRO A 253 -8.32 -10.06 -9.71
CA PRO A 253 -9.74 -10.13 -10.00
C PRO A 253 -10.21 -8.92 -10.84
N GLN A 254 -10.89 -9.21 -11.95
CA GLN A 254 -11.33 -8.21 -12.93
C GLN A 254 -12.13 -7.06 -12.30
N ASN A 255 -12.95 -7.35 -11.28
CA ASN A 255 -13.78 -6.36 -10.59
C ASN A 255 -12.93 -5.26 -9.93
N VAL A 256 -11.82 -5.63 -9.29
CA VAL A 256 -10.92 -4.67 -8.62
C VAL A 256 -10.15 -3.85 -9.62
N VAL A 257 -9.65 -4.50 -10.68
CA VAL A 257 -8.90 -3.83 -11.73
C VAL A 257 -9.77 -2.75 -12.37
N ALA A 258 -11.01 -3.09 -12.74
CA ALA A 258 -11.95 -2.15 -13.32
C ALA A 258 -12.34 -1.02 -12.35
N ALA A 259 -12.68 -1.35 -11.09
CA ALA A 259 -13.04 -0.36 -10.08
C ALA A 259 -11.88 0.62 -9.77
N THR A 260 -10.65 0.10 -9.68
CA THR A 260 -9.46 0.91 -9.35
C THR A 260 -9.00 1.76 -10.53
N SER A 261 -9.10 1.25 -11.76
CA SER A 261 -8.65 1.97 -12.97
C SER A 261 -9.36 3.31 -13.19
N GLY A 262 -10.60 3.45 -12.69
CA GLY A 262 -11.39 4.68 -12.77
C GLY A 262 -11.05 5.74 -11.71
N LEU A 263 -10.26 5.38 -10.69
CA LEU A 263 -9.97 6.23 -9.54
C LEU A 263 -8.49 6.64 -9.52
N LYS A 264 -8.21 7.84 -9.00
CA LYS A 264 -6.83 8.36 -8.84
C LYS A 264 -6.26 8.11 -7.44
N THR A 265 -7.14 8.05 -6.45
CA THR A 265 -6.80 7.89 -5.03
C THR A 265 -6.51 6.44 -4.64
N PHE A 266 -7.12 5.51 -5.36
CA PHE A 266 -6.96 4.08 -5.19
C PHE A 266 -5.99 3.57 -6.25
N ASN A 267 -4.92 2.91 -5.82
CA ASN A 267 -3.95 2.32 -6.74
C ASN A 267 -3.84 0.82 -6.45
N LEU A 268 -3.71 0.01 -7.51
CA LEU A 268 -3.55 -1.43 -7.43
C LEU A 268 -2.20 -1.80 -8.03
N ILE A 269 -1.37 -2.51 -7.26
CA ILE A 269 0.02 -2.78 -7.64
C ILE A 269 0.38 -4.22 -7.26
N PRO A 270 1.04 -4.98 -8.15
CA PRO A 270 1.50 -6.32 -7.81
C PRO A 270 2.71 -6.30 -6.86
N ALA A 271 2.81 -7.32 -6.01
CA ALA A 271 3.94 -7.61 -5.16
C ALA A 271 5.04 -8.26 -6.01
N ILE A 272 5.68 -7.48 -6.89
CA ILE A 272 6.78 -7.99 -7.71
C ILE A 272 8.03 -8.11 -6.83
N GLY A 273 8.21 -9.32 -6.32
CA GLY A 273 9.35 -9.81 -5.55
C GLY A 273 9.06 -11.26 -5.18
N GLU A 274 10.10 -12.10 -5.05
CA GLU A 274 9.97 -13.53 -4.75
C GLU A 274 9.49 -13.77 -3.30
N GLN A 275 8.29 -13.30 -2.96
CA GLN A 275 7.50 -13.71 -1.79
C GLN A 275 6.79 -15.06 -2.08
N ARG A 276 7.29 -15.82 -3.07
CA ARG A 276 6.72 -17.06 -3.62
C ARG A 276 6.72 -18.23 -2.62
N ALA A 277 7.48 -18.12 -1.53
CA ALA A 277 7.79 -19.25 -0.65
C ALA A 277 7.16 -19.18 0.74
N SER A 278 6.36 -18.15 1.07
CA SER A 278 5.92 -17.96 2.47
C SER A 278 4.41 -17.91 2.72
N GLY A 279 3.56 -18.01 1.68
CA GLY A 279 2.10 -18.19 1.83
C GLY A 279 1.36 -17.17 2.71
N GLN A 280 2.04 -16.10 3.15
CA GLN A 280 1.67 -15.38 4.37
C GLN A 280 0.74 -14.19 4.10
N PHE A 281 0.68 -13.68 2.86
CA PHE A 281 -0.16 -12.53 2.50
C PHE A 281 -0.77 -12.75 1.11
N THR A 282 -2.09 -12.88 1.03
CA THR A 282 -2.80 -12.85 -0.25
C THR A 282 -3.02 -11.42 -0.75
N SER A 283 -3.24 -10.45 0.14
CA SER A 283 -3.28 -9.04 -0.23
C SER A 283 -3.14 -8.07 0.95
N CYS A 284 -2.46 -6.95 0.73
CA CYS A 284 -2.30 -5.89 1.74
C CYS A 284 -2.91 -4.59 1.25
N ILE A 285 -3.62 -3.91 2.15
CA ILE A 285 -4.16 -2.57 1.93
C ILE A 285 -3.37 -1.62 2.81
N PHE A 286 -2.81 -0.60 2.18
CA PHE A 286 -2.14 0.48 2.88
C PHE A 286 -2.97 1.75 2.78
N ASP A 287 -3.31 2.34 3.92
CA ASP A 287 -3.76 3.71 3.97
C ASP A 287 -2.57 4.61 3.68
N SER A 288 -2.63 5.34 2.58
CA SER A 288 -1.48 6.06 2.05
C SER A 288 -1.44 7.50 2.55
N VAL A 289 -0.31 7.85 3.19
CA VAL A 289 0.21 9.23 3.35
C VAL A 289 1.65 9.32 2.83
N MET A 290 2.18 8.24 2.23
CA MET A 290 3.48 8.29 1.56
C MET A 290 3.33 7.68 0.17
N GLU A 291 3.58 8.49 -0.85
CA GLU A 291 3.85 8.02 -2.20
C GLU A 291 5.05 7.09 -2.15
N TRP A 292 4.82 5.77 -2.04
CA TRP A 292 5.88 4.78 -2.07
C TRP A 292 6.19 4.42 -3.54
N PRO A 293 7.31 4.88 -4.12
CA PRO A 293 7.60 4.76 -5.55
C PRO A 293 8.12 3.39 -6.00
N TRP A 294 8.20 2.39 -5.11
CA TRP A 294 8.43 1.00 -5.56
C TRP A 294 7.24 0.50 -6.39
N ALA A 295 6.07 1.06 -6.11
CA ALA A 295 4.82 0.61 -6.64
C ALA A 295 4.53 1.21 -8.05
N VAL A 296 4.98 2.45 -8.32
CA VAL A 296 4.74 3.18 -9.58
C VAL A 296 5.84 2.92 -10.64
N THR A 297 6.48 1.75 -10.62
CA THR A 297 7.50 1.39 -11.64
C THR A 297 7.11 0.21 -12.51
N ALA A 298 5.82 -0.04 -12.67
CA ALA A 298 5.30 -0.78 -13.81
C ALA A 298 4.25 0.09 -14.51
N LEU A 299 4.47 0.36 -15.80
CA LEU A 299 3.60 1.05 -16.77
C LEU A 299 3.64 2.59 -16.80
N PRO A 300 4.51 3.19 -17.62
CA PRO A 300 4.09 4.35 -18.40
C PRO A 300 3.14 3.88 -19.52
N ASN A 301 1.83 4.00 -19.29
CA ASN A 301 0.84 4.04 -20.36
C ASN A 301 1.07 5.35 -21.15
N THR A 302 2.01 5.32 -22.08
CA THR A 302 2.11 6.14 -23.29
C THR A 302 3.43 5.79 -23.97
N THR A 303 3.38 4.87 -24.92
CA THR A 303 4.46 4.67 -25.90
C THR A 303 4.56 5.91 -26.80
N PRO A 304 5.77 6.44 -26.98
CA PRO A 304 6.22 6.75 -28.33
C PRO A 304 7.36 5.81 -28.69
N SER A 305 7.17 5.15 -29.83
CA SER A 305 8.06 4.18 -30.46
C SER A 305 9.54 4.59 -30.47
N TRP A 306 10.34 3.93 -29.63
CA TRP A 306 11.78 3.73 -29.86
C TRP A 306 12.15 2.33 -29.37
N PRO A 307 13.04 1.61 -30.07
CA PRO A 307 13.39 0.25 -29.69
C PRO A 307 14.24 0.29 -28.41
N SER A 308 13.70 -0.18 -27.29
CA SER A 308 14.48 -0.37 -26.07
C SER A 308 15.42 -1.57 -26.25
N PRO A 309 16.71 -1.46 -25.94
CA PRO A 309 17.63 -2.58 -26.02
C PRO A 309 17.35 -3.60 -24.91
N ALA A 310 17.33 -4.88 -25.26
CA ALA A 310 16.83 -6.02 -24.48
C ALA A 310 17.60 -6.37 -23.17
N TRP A 311 18.41 -5.46 -22.61
CA TRP A 311 19.22 -5.72 -21.40
C TRP A 311 18.70 -5.03 -20.12
N GLU A 312 17.61 -4.27 -20.20
CA GLU A 312 17.15 -3.40 -19.10
C GLU A 312 16.28 -4.13 -18.05
N ASN A 313 15.72 -5.31 -18.39
CA ASN A 313 14.87 -6.10 -17.48
C ASN A 313 15.60 -7.28 -16.82
N ASP A 314 16.83 -7.58 -17.24
CA ASP A 314 17.48 -8.87 -16.94
C ASP A 314 18.54 -8.79 -15.81
N VAL A 315 18.90 -7.59 -15.36
CA VAL A 315 20.05 -7.39 -14.45
C VAL A 315 19.63 -7.15 -13.00
N PHE A 316 18.37 -6.80 -12.70
CA PHE A 316 18.00 -6.41 -11.33
C PHE A 316 17.67 -7.59 -10.40
N LEU A 317 17.47 -8.81 -10.93
CA LEU A 317 16.94 -9.94 -10.16
C LEU A 317 17.68 -11.29 -10.37
N LYS A 318 18.82 -11.33 -11.07
CA LYS A 318 19.60 -12.57 -11.22
C LYS A 318 20.59 -12.85 -10.07
N GLU A 319 20.78 -11.95 -9.12
CA GLU A 319 21.78 -12.10 -8.03
C GLU A 319 21.23 -11.87 -6.62
N THR A 320 19.94 -12.17 -6.39
CA THR A 320 19.31 -11.99 -5.08
C THR A 320 18.82 -13.27 -4.40
N LEU A 321 19.40 -14.42 -4.74
CA LEU A 321 19.53 -15.61 -3.89
C LEU A 321 20.77 -16.41 -4.31
#